data_AF-A0A2V5YWN9-F1
#
_entry.id   AF-A0A2V5YWN9-F1
#
_cell.length_a   1.000
_cell.length_b   1.000
_cell.length_c   1.000
_cell.angle_alpha   90.00
_cell.angle_beta   90.00
_cell.angle_gamma   90.00
#
_symmetry.space_group_name_H-M   'P 1'
#
loop_
_entity.id
_entity.type
_entity.pdbx_description
1 polymer ?
#
loop_
_entity_poly.entity_id
_entity_poly.type
_entity_poly.pdbx_seq_one_letter_code
_entity_poly.pdbx_strand_id
1 'polypeptide(L)'
;INASPDLAAQIECTPALQPRRAPRSTPVAGILLTNADIDHVLGLLLLRQQEKPVVVYAADETRSALAWLDCILAQFCGIEWRKISADFQSLDGGITFRAIQLPHSIAFQFRDNVSGTIALVAPSVAMVTDELRDAIHSSDVLIFDGTFWSDGELATVRPGARGARAMKHLPISEGSLDPLRQSPASRKIYTHINNTNPILMPGSPERAQLKQAGIEIARDGLEIVL
;
A
#
# COMPACT_ATOMS: atom_id res chain seq x y z
N ILE A 1 0.97 2.39 -6.20
CA ILE A 1 0.75 1.10 -5.49
C ILE A 1 -0.72 1.07 -5.15
N ASN A 2 -1.42 0.03 -5.56
CA ASN A 2 -2.87 -0.05 -5.62
C ASN A 2 -3.48 1.04 -6.52
N ALA A 3 -4.77 0.91 -6.81
CA ALA A 3 -5.57 1.84 -7.58
C ALA A 3 -6.93 1.99 -6.88
N SER A 4 -7.05 3.01 -6.03
CA SER A 4 -8.23 3.18 -5.18
C SER A 4 -9.46 3.68 -5.96
N PRO A 5 -10.68 3.54 -5.41
CA PRO A 5 -11.87 4.18 -5.95
C PRO A 5 -11.72 5.71 -6.12
N ASP A 6 -10.90 6.34 -5.29
CA ASP A 6 -10.65 7.78 -5.28
C ASP A 6 -9.51 8.22 -6.22
N LEU A 7 -8.98 7.31 -7.05
CA LEU A 7 -7.78 7.55 -7.87
C LEU A 7 -7.87 8.81 -8.75
N ALA A 8 -9.06 9.15 -9.26
CA ALA A 8 -9.23 10.38 -10.04
C ALA A 8 -8.89 11.64 -9.21
N ALA A 9 -9.48 11.77 -8.02
CA ALA A 9 -9.19 12.88 -7.11
C ALA A 9 -7.73 12.87 -6.64
N GLN A 10 -7.15 11.69 -6.40
CA GLN A 10 -5.75 11.55 -6.03
C GLN A 10 -4.80 12.06 -7.13
N ILE A 11 -5.08 11.75 -8.40
CA ILE A 11 -4.31 12.26 -9.55
C ILE A 11 -4.50 13.78 -9.70
N GLU A 12 -5.73 14.27 -9.60
CA GLU A 12 -6.05 15.71 -9.70
C GLU A 12 -5.33 16.53 -8.62
N CYS A 13 -5.27 16.03 -7.40
CA CYS A 13 -4.59 16.68 -6.27
C CYS A 13 -3.07 16.50 -6.26
N THR A 14 -2.49 15.75 -7.21
CA THR A 14 -1.04 15.48 -7.27
C THR A 14 -0.42 16.05 -8.55
N PRO A 15 0.20 17.25 -8.52
CA PRO A 15 0.74 17.91 -9.72
C PRO A 15 1.80 17.13 -10.49
N ALA A 16 2.51 16.21 -9.83
CA ALA A 16 3.48 15.32 -10.46
C ALA A 16 2.82 14.24 -11.36
N LEU A 17 1.55 13.92 -11.11
CA LEU A 17 0.77 12.93 -11.88
C LEU A 17 -0.04 13.55 -13.02
N GLN A 18 0.01 14.87 -13.19
CA GLN A 18 -0.69 15.53 -14.28
C GLN A 18 0.02 15.33 -15.63
N PRO A 19 -0.72 15.19 -16.76
CA PRO A 19 -0.15 15.08 -18.10
C PRO A 19 0.74 16.29 -18.44
N ARG A 20 1.94 16.06 -19.02
CA ARG A 20 2.88 17.16 -19.36
C ARG A 20 3.41 17.17 -20.78
N ARG A 21 3.27 16.07 -21.54
CA ARG A 21 4.02 15.87 -22.80
C ARG A 21 3.14 15.75 -24.04
N ALA A 22 1.90 15.31 -23.90
CA ALA A 22 0.97 15.13 -25.02
C ALA A 22 -0.48 15.38 -24.59
N PRO A 23 -1.39 15.70 -25.54
CA PRO A 23 -2.82 15.91 -25.27
C PRO A 23 -3.48 14.76 -24.50
N ARG A 24 -3.01 13.52 -24.73
CA ARG A 24 -3.36 12.33 -23.94
C ARG A 24 -2.07 11.68 -23.44
N SER A 25 -1.73 11.92 -22.17
CA SER A 25 -0.57 11.31 -21.53
C SER A 25 -0.81 11.12 -20.05
N THR A 26 -0.09 10.19 -19.42
CA THR A 26 -0.05 10.03 -17.97
C THR A 26 1.40 9.77 -17.54
N PRO A 27 1.86 10.35 -16.42
CA PRO A 27 3.12 9.95 -15.79
C PRO A 27 3.06 8.56 -15.15
N VAL A 28 1.87 7.99 -14.94
CA VAL A 28 1.70 6.66 -14.33
C VAL A 28 2.14 5.58 -15.32
N ALA A 29 3.31 4.99 -15.08
CA ALA A 29 3.89 3.95 -15.93
C ALA A 29 3.30 2.54 -15.68
N GLY A 30 2.76 2.30 -14.49
CA GLY A 30 2.17 1.01 -14.12
C GLY A 30 1.62 1.01 -12.69
N ILE A 31 0.88 -0.04 -12.35
CA ILE A 31 0.27 -0.25 -11.04
C ILE A 31 0.86 -1.52 -10.44
N LEU A 32 1.23 -1.47 -9.15
CA LEU A 32 1.57 -2.64 -8.36
C LEU A 32 0.43 -2.90 -7.39
N LEU A 33 -0.22 -4.06 -7.48
CA LEU A 33 -1.32 -4.45 -6.60
C LEU A 33 -0.82 -5.28 -5.42
N THR A 34 -1.25 -4.92 -4.22
CA THR A 34 -0.91 -5.67 -3.00
C THR A 34 -1.89 -6.81 -2.73
N ASN A 35 -3.13 -6.71 -3.20
CA ASN A 35 -4.15 -7.76 -3.09
C ASN A 35 -5.28 -7.48 -4.10
N ALA A 36 -6.40 -8.20 -3.96
CA ALA A 36 -7.60 -8.06 -4.79
C ALA A 36 -8.77 -7.33 -4.08
N ASP A 37 -8.50 -6.62 -2.98
CA ASP A 37 -9.55 -5.88 -2.27
C ASP A 37 -10.10 -4.75 -3.13
N ILE A 38 -11.40 -4.49 -3.00
CA ILE A 38 -12.14 -3.55 -3.86
C ILE A 38 -11.55 -2.13 -3.80
N ASP A 39 -11.20 -1.68 -2.61
CA ASP A 39 -10.54 -0.40 -2.35
C ASP A 39 -9.11 -0.29 -2.90
N HIS A 40 -8.52 -1.40 -3.33
CA HIS A 40 -7.20 -1.43 -3.97
C HIS A 40 -7.23 -1.58 -5.49
N VAL A 41 -8.38 -1.91 -6.10
CA VAL A 41 -8.43 -2.29 -7.52
C VAL A 41 -9.44 -1.49 -8.35
N LEU A 42 -10.48 -0.91 -7.74
CA LEU A 42 -11.53 -0.23 -8.52
C LEU A 42 -11.02 0.97 -9.34
N GLY A 43 -9.94 1.61 -8.91
CA GLY A 43 -9.29 2.68 -9.67
C GLY A 43 -8.78 2.25 -11.04
N LEU A 44 -8.55 0.95 -11.28
CA LEU A 44 -8.19 0.44 -12.61
C LEU A 44 -9.26 0.76 -13.66
N LEU A 45 -10.55 0.78 -13.27
CA LEU A 45 -11.65 1.17 -14.16
C LEU A 45 -11.57 2.63 -14.58
N LEU A 46 -10.97 3.49 -13.75
CA LEU A 46 -10.78 4.92 -14.03
C LEU A 46 -9.66 5.15 -15.05
N LEU A 47 -8.74 4.19 -15.21
CA LEU A 47 -7.62 4.25 -16.15
C LEU A 47 -7.94 3.66 -17.53
N ARG A 48 -9.18 3.22 -17.79
CA ARG A 48 -9.60 2.56 -19.05
C ARG A 48 -9.39 3.38 -20.33
N GLN A 49 -9.17 4.69 -20.20
CA GLN A 49 -9.04 5.62 -21.32
C GLN A 49 -7.57 5.85 -21.73
N GLN A 50 -6.65 4.92 -21.50
CA GLN A 50 -5.28 5.05 -22.02
C GLN A 50 -5.19 4.59 -23.48
N GLU A 51 -4.16 5.04 -24.21
CA GLU A 51 -3.90 4.54 -25.58
C GLU A 51 -3.30 3.14 -25.58
N LYS A 52 -2.56 2.81 -24.52
CA LYS A 52 -1.93 1.51 -24.31
C LYS A 52 -2.59 0.80 -23.14
N PRO A 53 -2.53 -0.54 -23.09
CA PRO A 53 -2.97 -1.29 -21.92
C PRO A 53 -2.34 -0.79 -20.63
N VAL A 54 -3.11 -0.85 -19.56
CA VAL A 54 -2.63 -0.51 -18.22
C VAL A 54 -1.71 -1.62 -17.75
N VAL A 55 -0.44 -1.30 -17.49
CA VAL A 55 0.52 -2.26 -16.95
C VAL A 55 0.21 -2.52 -15.47
N VAL A 56 -0.05 -3.77 -15.11
CA VAL A 56 -0.38 -4.18 -13.73
C VAL A 56 0.52 -5.31 -13.27
N TYR A 57 1.26 -5.08 -12.19
CA TYR A 57 2.06 -6.07 -11.49
C TYR A 57 1.24 -6.66 -10.34
N ALA A 58 1.05 -7.98 -10.33
CA ALA A 58 0.29 -8.67 -9.29
C ALA A 58 0.74 -10.13 -9.13
N ALA A 59 0.40 -10.73 -7.99
CA ALA A 59 0.46 -12.18 -7.79
C ALA A 59 -0.58 -12.91 -8.64
N ASP A 60 -0.33 -14.18 -8.97
CA ASP A 60 -1.22 -14.99 -9.81
C ASP A 60 -2.61 -15.17 -9.17
N GLU A 61 -2.68 -15.29 -7.84
CA GLU A 61 -3.92 -15.37 -7.08
C GLU A 61 -4.73 -14.06 -7.17
N THR A 62 -4.05 -12.91 -7.11
CA THR A 62 -4.68 -11.59 -7.26
C THR A 62 -5.23 -11.43 -8.67
N ARG A 63 -4.44 -11.76 -9.70
CA ARG A 63 -4.91 -11.75 -11.09
C ARG A 63 -6.12 -12.66 -11.28
N SER A 64 -6.07 -13.87 -10.73
CA SER A 64 -7.17 -14.84 -10.83
C SER A 64 -8.46 -14.31 -10.19
N ALA A 65 -8.36 -13.69 -9.01
CA ALA A 65 -9.51 -13.03 -8.36
C ALA A 65 -10.06 -11.84 -9.16
N LEU A 66 -9.21 -11.20 -9.98
CA LEU A 66 -9.55 -10.05 -10.80
C LEU A 66 -9.86 -10.40 -12.26
N ALA A 67 -10.05 -11.67 -12.61
CA ALA A 67 -10.36 -12.09 -13.98
C ALA A 67 -11.62 -11.40 -14.56
N TRP A 68 -12.53 -10.95 -13.70
CA TRP A 68 -13.71 -10.17 -14.10
C TRP A 68 -13.33 -8.78 -14.66
N LEU A 69 -12.23 -8.16 -14.20
CA LEU A 69 -11.74 -6.89 -14.73
C LEU A 69 -11.19 -7.05 -16.15
N ASP A 70 -10.56 -8.18 -16.48
CA ASP A 70 -10.08 -8.46 -17.84
C ASP A 70 -11.22 -8.39 -18.85
N CYS A 71 -12.36 -9.02 -18.52
CA CYS A 71 -13.55 -9.00 -19.37
C CYS A 71 -14.09 -7.59 -19.60
N ILE A 72 -14.12 -6.76 -18.55
CA ILE A 72 -14.65 -5.38 -18.64
C ILE A 72 -13.68 -4.48 -19.39
N LEU A 73 -12.38 -4.52 -19.06
CA LEU A 73 -11.37 -3.63 -19.61
C LEU A 73 -10.92 -4.03 -21.02
N ALA A 74 -11.21 -5.25 -21.49
CA ALA A 74 -10.98 -5.68 -22.86
C ALA A 74 -11.75 -4.84 -23.91
N GLN A 75 -12.86 -4.20 -23.53
CA GLN A 75 -13.60 -3.26 -24.39
C GLN A 75 -12.98 -1.84 -24.42
N PHE A 76 -11.90 -1.65 -23.66
CA PHE A 76 -11.18 -0.39 -23.51
C PHE A 76 -9.69 -0.60 -23.82
N CYS A 77 -8.78 0.05 -23.10
CA CYS A 77 -7.33 -0.14 -23.30
C CYS A 77 -6.81 -1.53 -22.88
N GLY A 78 -7.58 -2.30 -22.10
CA GLY A 78 -7.14 -3.57 -21.54
C GLY A 78 -6.11 -3.44 -20.41
N ILE A 79 -5.69 -4.59 -19.90
CA ILE A 79 -4.65 -4.74 -18.87
C ILE A 79 -3.50 -5.57 -19.44
N GLU A 80 -2.27 -5.10 -19.25
CA GLU A 80 -1.05 -5.89 -19.44
C GLU A 80 -0.57 -6.39 -18.07
N TRP A 81 -0.83 -7.67 -17.77
CA TRP A 81 -0.38 -8.28 -16.53
C TRP A 81 1.11 -8.62 -16.57
N ARG A 82 1.84 -8.21 -15.53
CA ARG A 82 3.24 -8.52 -15.30
C ARG A 82 3.42 -9.27 -13.98
N LYS A 83 4.37 -10.20 -13.97
CA LYS A 83 4.70 -10.99 -12.77
C LYS A 83 5.56 -10.17 -11.82
N ILE A 84 5.28 -10.33 -10.53
CA ILE A 84 6.15 -9.89 -9.44
C ILE A 84 7.19 -10.98 -9.13
N SER A 85 8.30 -10.60 -8.48
CA SER A 85 9.37 -11.53 -8.06
C SER A 85 9.83 -11.22 -6.64
N ALA A 86 10.34 -12.23 -5.95
CA ALA A 86 11.07 -12.08 -4.69
C ALA A 86 12.45 -11.42 -4.88
N ASP A 87 12.98 -11.45 -6.11
CA ASP A 87 14.19 -10.73 -6.50
C ASP A 87 13.86 -9.32 -6.98
N PHE A 88 14.82 -8.39 -6.82
CA PHE A 88 14.68 -7.02 -7.29
C PHE A 88 14.59 -6.94 -8.82
N GLN A 89 13.48 -6.37 -9.29
CA GLN A 89 13.19 -6.06 -10.68
C GLN A 89 13.32 -4.55 -10.91
N SER A 90 13.75 -4.14 -12.10
CA SER A 90 13.88 -2.71 -12.44
C SER A 90 12.53 -2.08 -12.78
N LEU A 91 12.34 -0.85 -12.31
CA LEU A 91 11.37 0.12 -12.81
C LEU A 91 12.12 1.25 -13.53
N ASP A 92 11.39 2.04 -14.31
CA ASP A 92 11.93 3.27 -14.88
C ASP A 92 12.37 4.25 -13.78
N GLY A 93 13.33 5.13 -14.10
CA GLY A 93 13.76 6.19 -13.18
C GLY A 93 14.77 5.78 -12.11
N GLY A 94 15.44 4.64 -12.27
CA GLY A 94 16.52 4.23 -11.37
C GLY A 94 16.04 3.58 -10.07
N ILE A 95 14.78 3.14 -10.02
CA ILE A 95 14.22 2.41 -8.88
C ILE A 95 14.16 0.93 -9.22
N THR A 96 14.50 0.08 -8.26
CA THR A 96 14.19 -1.36 -8.32
C THR A 96 13.18 -1.72 -7.25
N PHE A 97 12.43 -2.80 -7.44
CA PHE A 97 11.47 -3.29 -6.45
C PHE A 97 11.44 -4.81 -6.39
N ARG A 98 11.06 -5.35 -5.24
CA ARG A 98 10.73 -6.77 -5.07
C ARG A 98 9.44 -6.94 -4.29
N ALA A 99 8.79 -8.08 -4.45
CA ALA A 99 7.61 -8.48 -3.70
C ALA A 99 7.98 -9.42 -2.55
N ILE A 100 7.26 -9.26 -1.44
CA ILE A 100 7.31 -10.15 -0.26
C ILE A 100 5.92 -10.73 -0.10
N GLN A 101 5.82 -12.05 -0.18
CA GLN A 101 4.55 -12.75 -0.06
C GLN A 101 4.10 -12.75 1.40
N LEU A 102 2.89 -12.25 1.64
CA LEU A 102 2.23 -12.31 2.96
C LEU A 102 0.99 -13.20 2.90
N PRO A 103 0.45 -13.62 4.05
CA PRO A 103 -0.87 -14.22 4.11
C PRO A 103 -1.92 -13.21 3.60
N HIS A 104 -2.52 -13.51 2.44
CA HIS A 104 -3.58 -12.73 1.77
C HIS A 104 -3.18 -11.43 1.07
N SER A 105 -1.92 -11.02 1.12
CA SER A 105 -1.45 -9.78 0.50
C SER A 105 0.02 -9.90 0.07
N ILE A 106 0.52 -8.83 -0.57
CA ILE A 106 1.89 -8.62 -0.97
C ILE A 106 2.39 -7.32 -0.33
N ALA A 107 3.57 -7.36 0.27
CA ALA A 107 4.34 -6.16 0.55
C ALA A 107 5.38 -5.94 -0.55
N PHE A 108 5.79 -4.69 -0.75
CA PHE A 108 6.83 -4.35 -1.71
C PHE A 108 7.99 -3.65 -1.02
N GLN A 109 9.23 -4.03 -1.36
CA GLN A 109 10.40 -3.21 -1.07
C GLN A 109 10.82 -2.49 -2.35
N PHE A 110 11.06 -1.19 -2.25
CA PHE A 110 11.62 -0.36 -3.29
C PHE A 110 13.02 0.06 -2.89
N ARG A 111 13.94 0.07 -3.85
CA ARG A 111 15.32 0.53 -3.67
C ARG A 111 15.61 1.60 -4.69
N ASP A 112 16.10 2.75 -4.23
CA ASP A 112 16.74 3.71 -5.12
C ASP A 112 18.15 3.20 -5.46
N ASN A 113 18.43 3.04 -6.76
CA ASN A 113 19.70 2.50 -7.21
C ASN A 113 20.86 3.50 -7.05
N VAL A 114 20.58 4.79 -6.82
CA VAL A 114 21.61 5.83 -6.63
C VAL A 114 22.05 5.89 -5.17
N SER A 115 21.11 6.13 -4.25
CA SER A 115 21.41 6.22 -2.82
C SER A 115 21.59 4.86 -2.13
N GLY A 116 20.94 3.82 -2.65
CA GLY A 116 20.80 2.52 -1.99
C GLY A 116 19.68 2.46 -0.96
N THR A 117 18.97 3.57 -0.70
CA THR A 117 17.87 3.64 0.28
C THR A 117 16.77 2.65 -0.05
N ILE A 118 16.27 1.94 0.96
CA ILE A 118 15.19 0.94 0.84
C ILE A 118 13.93 1.40 1.58
N ALA A 119 12.79 1.40 0.87
CA ALA A 119 11.48 1.61 1.45
C ALA A 119 10.64 0.32 1.42
N LEU A 120 10.08 -0.06 2.57
CA LEU A 120 9.06 -1.11 2.65
C LEU A 120 7.66 -0.49 2.62
N VAL A 121 6.81 -0.98 1.72
CA VAL A 121 5.40 -0.64 1.61
C VAL A 121 4.56 -1.89 1.83
N ALA A 122 3.89 -1.96 2.97
CA ALA A 122 3.07 -3.09 3.41
C ALA A 122 1.72 -2.59 3.96
N PRO A 123 0.78 -2.15 3.10
CA PRO A 123 -0.45 -1.47 3.54
C PRO A 123 -1.53 -2.41 4.10
N SER A 124 -1.38 -3.72 3.88
CA SER A 124 -2.30 -4.75 4.39
C SER A 124 -1.46 -5.92 4.91
N VAL A 125 -1.49 -6.15 6.23
CA VAL A 125 -0.65 -7.14 6.91
C VAL A 125 -1.50 -7.91 7.91
N ALA A 126 -1.76 -9.19 7.67
CA ALA A 126 -2.46 -10.05 8.63
C ALA A 126 -1.57 -10.51 9.79
N MET A 127 -0.26 -10.69 9.53
CA MET A 127 0.74 -11.08 10.51
C MET A 127 2.15 -10.76 10.04
N VAL A 128 3.09 -10.63 10.98
CA VAL A 128 4.52 -10.49 10.68
C VAL A 128 5.15 -11.85 10.47
N THR A 129 5.39 -12.22 9.20
CA THR A 129 6.20 -13.39 8.83
C THR A 129 7.69 -13.11 9.07
N ASP A 130 8.53 -14.15 9.03
CA ASP A 130 9.98 -14.00 9.18
C ASP A 130 10.57 -13.13 8.06
N GLU A 131 10.16 -13.35 6.82
CA GLU A 131 10.60 -12.51 5.70
C GLU A 131 10.15 -11.04 5.85
N LEU A 132 8.93 -10.79 6.33
CA LEU A 132 8.48 -9.43 6.60
C LEU A 132 9.26 -8.80 7.76
N ARG A 133 9.62 -9.58 8.78
CA ARG A 133 10.45 -9.12 9.90
C ARG A 133 11.83 -8.71 9.41
N ASP A 134 12.45 -9.50 8.55
CA ASP A 134 13.73 -9.18 7.94
C ASP A 134 13.63 -7.93 7.06
N ALA A 135 12.54 -7.76 6.33
CA ALA A 135 12.27 -6.56 5.55
C ALA A 135 12.07 -5.30 6.41
N ILE A 136 11.36 -5.42 7.55
CA ILE A 136 11.22 -4.35 8.54
C ILE A 136 12.59 -3.92 9.10
N HIS A 137 13.51 -4.87 9.29
CA HIS A 137 14.84 -4.59 9.82
C HIS A 137 15.80 -4.02 8.77
N SER A 138 15.66 -4.42 7.51
CA SER A 138 16.57 -4.07 6.40
C SER A 138 16.11 -2.88 5.56
N SER A 139 15.04 -2.17 5.95
CA SER A 139 14.55 -0.98 5.24
C SER A 139 14.80 0.30 6.03
N ASP A 140 15.11 1.38 5.33
CA ASP A 140 15.37 2.70 5.89
C ASP A 140 14.08 3.50 6.14
N VAL A 141 13.03 3.19 5.36
CA VAL A 141 11.69 3.79 5.47
C VAL A 141 10.64 2.70 5.51
N LEU A 142 9.71 2.78 6.46
CA LEU A 142 8.58 1.86 6.60
C LEU A 142 7.25 2.58 6.39
N ILE A 143 6.43 2.06 5.48
CA ILE A 143 5.03 2.45 5.25
C ILE A 143 4.18 1.20 5.49
N PHE A 144 3.49 1.14 6.61
CA PHE A 144 2.94 -0.10 7.16
C PHE A 144 1.44 0.00 7.45
N ASP A 145 0.75 -1.13 7.44
CA ASP A 145 -0.66 -1.28 7.79
C ASP A 145 -0.94 -0.72 9.19
N GLY A 146 -1.79 0.32 9.23
CA GLY A 146 -2.30 0.95 10.45
C GLY A 146 -3.81 0.93 10.51
N THR A 147 -4.45 -0.08 9.92
CA THR A 147 -5.91 -0.13 9.73
C THR A 147 -6.65 0.00 11.06
N PHE A 148 -6.30 -0.84 12.03
CA PHE A 148 -6.95 -0.87 13.33
C PHE A 148 -5.91 -0.72 14.45
N TRP A 149 -6.24 0.08 15.45
CA TRP A 149 -5.48 0.18 16.68
C TRP A 149 -5.48 -1.17 17.42
N SER A 150 -6.67 -1.69 17.72
CA SER A 150 -6.86 -2.95 18.46
C SER A 150 -7.78 -3.92 17.71
N ASP A 151 -7.70 -5.22 18.05
CA ASP A 151 -8.54 -6.24 17.41
C ASP A 151 -10.05 -5.97 17.57
N GLY A 152 -10.44 -5.43 18.73
CA GLY A 152 -11.83 -5.13 19.07
C GLY A 152 -12.33 -3.74 18.65
N GLU A 153 -11.53 -2.95 17.94
CA GLU A 153 -11.82 -1.54 17.66
C GLU A 153 -13.23 -1.34 17.06
N LEU A 154 -13.58 -2.10 16.01
CA LEU A 154 -14.88 -1.95 15.36
C LEU A 154 -16.08 -2.30 16.25
N ALA A 155 -15.90 -3.20 17.23
CA ALA A 155 -16.99 -3.59 18.11
C ALA A 155 -17.48 -2.42 18.98
N THR A 156 -16.61 -1.42 19.21
CA THR A 156 -16.96 -0.19 19.95
C THR A 156 -17.92 0.71 19.18
N VAL A 157 -17.88 0.67 17.84
CA VAL A 157 -18.71 1.49 16.95
C VAL A 157 -19.92 0.71 16.42
N ARG A 158 -19.74 -0.59 16.16
CA ARG A 158 -20.77 -1.48 15.63
C ARG A 158 -20.77 -2.80 16.41
N PRO A 159 -21.73 -3.01 17.33
CA PRO A 159 -21.87 -4.29 18.03
C PRO A 159 -21.96 -5.48 17.06
N GLY A 160 -21.22 -6.54 17.34
CA GLY A 160 -21.15 -7.74 16.49
C GLY A 160 -20.25 -7.59 15.25
N ALA A 161 -19.52 -6.48 15.10
CA ALA A 161 -18.51 -6.36 14.06
C ALA A 161 -17.39 -7.41 14.23
N ARG A 162 -16.84 -7.85 13.09
CA ARG A 162 -15.65 -8.71 13.07
C ARG A 162 -14.45 -7.96 13.66
N GLY A 163 -13.58 -8.69 14.35
CA GLY A 163 -12.30 -8.13 14.81
C GLY A 163 -11.32 -7.89 13.66
N ALA A 164 -10.29 -7.08 13.89
CA ALA A 164 -9.26 -6.74 12.91
C ALA A 164 -8.62 -7.97 12.26
N ARG A 165 -8.27 -8.98 13.07
CA ARG A 165 -7.64 -10.23 12.59
C ARG A 165 -8.58 -11.03 11.68
N ALA A 166 -9.88 -11.03 11.98
CA ALA A 166 -10.89 -11.66 11.11
C ALA A 166 -11.08 -10.91 9.79
N MET A 167 -10.66 -9.65 9.73
CA MET A 167 -10.55 -8.85 8.50
C MET A 167 -9.14 -8.86 7.93
N LYS A 168 -8.26 -9.74 8.41
CA LYS A 168 -6.88 -9.95 7.93
C LYS A 168 -5.95 -8.75 8.14
N HIS A 169 -6.19 -7.99 9.20
CA HIS A 169 -5.32 -6.91 9.65
C HIS A 169 -4.71 -7.23 11.01
N LEU A 170 -3.42 -6.96 11.15
CA LEU A 170 -2.66 -7.03 12.39
C LEU A 170 -2.90 -5.73 13.17
N PRO A 171 -3.51 -5.80 14.37
CA PRO A 171 -3.69 -4.59 15.18
C PRO A 171 -2.37 -3.91 15.52
N ILE A 172 -2.41 -2.57 15.62
CA ILE A 172 -1.25 -1.76 16.04
C ILE A 172 -0.80 -2.13 17.45
N SER A 173 -1.68 -2.01 18.46
CA SER A 173 -1.32 -2.18 19.88
C SER A 173 -0.92 -3.60 20.25
N GLU A 174 -1.50 -4.61 19.61
CA GLU A 174 -1.22 -6.03 19.90
C GLU A 174 -0.27 -6.69 18.88
N GLY A 175 0.32 -5.91 17.97
CA GLY A 175 0.98 -6.49 16.81
C GLY A 175 2.13 -5.65 16.26
N SER A 176 1.80 -4.68 15.41
CA SER A 176 2.82 -4.00 14.60
C SER A 176 3.61 -2.93 15.36
N LEU A 177 3.10 -2.39 16.47
CA LEU A 177 3.73 -1.27 17.18
C LEU A 177 5.14 -1.60 17.68
N ASP A 178 5.32 -2.75 18.35
CA ASP A 178 6.61 -3.12 18.94
C ASP A 178 7.68 -3.41 17.88
N PRO A 179 7.44 -4.24 16.85
CA PRO A 179 8.39 -4.46 15.77
C PRO A 179 8.79 -3.17 15.05
N LEU A 180 7.84 -2.27 14.77
CA LEU A 180 8.14 -0.99 14.12
C LEU A 180 8.96 -0.08 15.05
N ARG A 181 8.61 0.00 16.34
CA ARG A 181 9.38 0.77 17.32
C ARG A 181 10.84 0.30 17.41
N GLN A 182 11.08 -1.01 17.32
CA GLN A 182 12.41 -1.62 17.39
C GLN A 182 13.19 -1.57 16.07
N SER A 183 12.54 -1.24 14.94
CA SER A 183 13.20 -1.15 13.65
C SER A 183 14.22 0.00 13.60
N PRO A 184 15.41 -0.23 12.98
CA PRO A 184 16.40 0.81 12.78
C PRO A 184 16.00 1.85 11.72
N ALA A 185 14.88 1.64 11.01
CA ALA A 185 14.38 2.56 10.00
C ALA A 185 14.34 4.01 10.53
N SER A 186 14.86 4.92 9.72
CA SER A 186 14.91 6.36 10.01
C SER A 186 13.51 6.98 10.04
N ARG A 187 12.57 6.41 9.28
CA ARG A 187 11.20 6.91 9.14
C ARG A 187 10.19 5.77 9.14
N LYS A 188 9.16 5.88 9.98
CA LYS A 188 8.16 4.84 10.23
C LYS A 188 6.77 5.44 10.16
N ILE A 189 5.91 4.92 9.30
CA ILE A 189 4.64 5.56 8.93
C ILE A 189 3.55 4.50 8.88
N TYR A 190 2.45 4.72 9.62
CA TYR A 190 1.23 3.97 9.45
C TYR A 190 0.37 4.55 8.32
N THR A 191 -0.15 3.69 7.45
CA THR A 191 -1.07 4.05 6.35
C THR A 191 -2.30 3.13 6.38
N HIS A 192 -3.23 3.30 5.42
CA HIS A 192 -4.44 2.48 5.29
C HIS A 192 -5.29 2.50 6.58
N ILE A 193 -5.46 3.67 7.18
CA ILE A 193 -6.04 3.80 8.52
C ILE A 193 -7.56 3.79 8.42
N ASN A 194 -8.22 2.89 9.15
CA ASN A 194 -9.67 2.85 9.16
C ASN A 194 -10.25 4.08 9.87
N ASN A 195 -11.42 4.53 9.44
CA ASN A 195 -12.08 5.72 10.00
C ASN A 195 -12.43 5.62 11.50
N THR A 196 -12.47 4.41 12.06
CA THR A 196 -12.71 4.18 13.50
C THR A 196 -11.45 4.28 14.35
N ASN A 197 -10.26 4.39 13.74
CA ASN A 197 -9.01 4.25 14.45
C ASN A 197 -8.73 5.49 15.32
N PRO A 198 -8.57 5.35 16.65
CA PRO A 198 -8.40 6.47 17.56
C PRO A 198 -7.12 7.29 17.29
N ILE A 199 -6.14 6.77 16.54
CA ILE A 199 -4.94 7.52 16.18
C ILE A 199 -5.27 8.75 15.31
N LEU A 200 -6.42 8.77 14.63
CA LEU A 200 -6.88 9.91 13.86
C LEU A 200 -7.34 11.06 14.75
N MET A 201 -7.83 10.77 15.96
CA MET A 201 -8.32 11.80 16.88
C MET A 201 -7.17 12.65 17.44
N PRO A 202 -7.20 13.98 17.27
CA PRO A 202 -6.23 14.86 17.92
C PRO A 202 -6.29 14.71 19.44
N GLY A 203 -5.15 14.42 20.07
CA GLY A 203 -5.03 14.31 21.52
C GLY A 203 -5.37 12.94 22.13
N SER A 204 -5.67 11.93 21.32
CA SER A 204 -5.88 10.57 21.84
C SER A 204 -4.60 9.99 22.45
N PRO A 205 -4.70 9.16 23.51
CA PRO A 205 -3.54 8.51 24.10
C PRO A 205 -2.83 7.59 23.10
N GLU A 206 -3.57 6.96 22.18
CA GLU A 206 -3.03 6.12 21.10
C GLU A 206 -2.13 6.94 20.16
N ARG A 207 -2.58 8.13 19.75
CA ARG A 207 -1.76 9.04 18.94
C ARG A 207 -0.53 9.55 19.70
N ALA A 208 -0.66 9.80 21.01
CA ALA A 208 0.47 10.18 21.86
C ALA A 208 1.51 9.05 21.96
N GLN A 209 1.06 7.79 22.04
CA GLN A 209 1.92 6.61 22.05
C GLN A 209 2.70 6.46 20.74
N LEU A 210 2.04 6.66 19.58
CA LEU A 210 2.75 6.66 18.28
C LEU A 210 3.82 7.75 18.22
N LYS A 211 3.51 8.97 18.70
CA LYS A 211 4.47 10.06 18.76
C LYS A 211 5.69 9.72 19.64
N GLN A 212 5.47 9.10 20.79
CA GLN A 212 6.54 8.66 21.69
C GLN A 212 7.39 7.54 21.06
N ALA A 213 6.78 6.68 20.24
CA ALA A 213 7.48 5.64 19.49
C ALA A 213 8.21 6.15 18.23
N GLY A 214 8.08 7.44 17.90
CA GLY A 214 8.65 8.01 16.68
C GLY A 214 8.01 7.47 15.40
N ILE A 215 6.71 7.13 15.45
CA ILE A 215 5.95 6.61 14.31
C ILE A 215 4.94 7.67 13.86
N GLU A 216 5.00 7.99 12.57
CA GLU A 216 4.11 8.94 11.90
C GLU A 216 2.79 8.28 11.48
N ILE A 217 1.77 9.12 11.31
CA ILE A 217 0.48 8.76 10.75
C ILE A 217 0.43 9.39 9.36
N ALA A 218 0.24 8.58 8.32
CA ALA A 218 0.15 9.06 6.95
C ALA A 218 -1.03 10.03 6.79
N ARG A 219 -0.89 10.94 5.82
CA ARG A 219 -1.93 11.87 5.40
C ARG A 219 -1.91 11.97 3.88
N ASP A 220 -3.05 12.34 3.30
CA ASP A 220 -3.13 12.61 1.87
C ASP A 220 -2.11 13.69 1.48
N GLY A 221 -1.43 13.48 0.35
CA GLY A 221 -0.35 14.35 -0.12
C GLY A 221 0.96 14.27 0.67
N LEU A 222 1.15 13.27 1.54
CA LEU A 222 2.45 13.03 2.18
C LEU A 222 3.49 12.63 1.14
N GLU A 223 4.57 13.41 1.05
CA GLU A 223 5.73 13.07 0.22
C GLU A 223 6.83 12.41 1.05
N ILE A 224 7.47 11.40 0.46
CA ILE A 224 8.57 10.64 1.04
C ILE A 224 9.69 10.66 -0.01
N VAL A 225 10.84 11.18 0.39
CA VAL A 225 12.06 11.16 -0.43
C VAL A 225 12.93 10.02 0.08
N LEU A 226 13.40 9.19 -0.86
CA LEU A 226 14.34 8.10 -0.61
C LEU A 226 15.76 8.53 -0.99
#